data_AF-A0A093E3X6-F1
#
_entry.id   AF-A0A093E3X6-F1
#
_cell.length_a   1.000
_cell.length_b   1.000
_cell.length_c   1.000
_cell.angle_alpha   90.00
_cell.angle_beta   90.00
_cell.angle_gamma   90.00
#
_symmetry.space_group_name_H-M   'P 1'
#
loop_
_entity.id
_entity.type
_entity.pdbx_description
1 polymer ?
#
loop_
_entity_poly.entity_id
_entity_poly.type
_entity_poly.pdbx_seq_one_letter_code
_entity_poly.pdbx_strand_id
1 'polypeptide(L)'
;SLTVLQALEDGLKRADADPSVKAIIICGENGKFSAGADIQGFHSPKREDGALGPIVSLIESSEKPVVAAIEGIALGGGLEVALGCHYRIAHVKARMGLPEVAIGLLPGGEGTQRLPRLIGVPAALDIITTGRHIPATEALKLGLVDEVVEQNTAEAAIRLANKV
;
A
#
# COMPACT_ATOMS: atom_id res chain seq x y z
N SER A 1 -0.02 13.32 0.88
CA SER A 1 -0.30 14.68 0.38
C SER A 1 -0.52 14.63 -1.12
N LEU A 2 -1.11 15.67 -1.72
CA LEU A 2 -1.27 15.72 -3.18
C LEU A 2 0.05 15.59 -3.94
N THR A 3 1.11 16.23 -3.44
CA THR A 3 2.44 16.15 -4.04
C THR A 3 2.94 14.71 -4.16
N VAL A 4 2.69 13.88 -3.14
CA VAL A 4 3.06 12.46 -3.18
C VAL A 4 2.20 11.69 -4.18
N LEU A 5 0.89 11.97 -4.25
CA LEU A 5 0.00 11.33 -5.21
C LEU A 5 0.40 11.66 -6.65
N GLN A 6 0.69 12.92 -6.95
CA GLN A 6 1.16 13.36 -8.27
C GLN A 6 2.51 12.70 -8.62
N ALA A 7 3.45 12.65 -7.68
CA ALA A 7 4.76 12.03 -7.91
C ALA A 7 4.65 10.51 -8.15
N LEU A 8 3.72 9.83 -7.47
CA LEU A 8 3.42 8.42 -7.74
C LEU A 8 2.83 8.25 -9.14
N GLU A 9 1.85 9.06 -9.52
CA GLU A 9 1.24 9.03 -10.85
C GLU A 9 2.27 9.23 -11.97
N ASP A 10 3.08 10.28 -11.85
CA ASP A 10 4.12 10.62 -12.83
C ASP A 10 5.19 9.53 -12.90
N GLY A 11 5.57 8.98 -11.75
CA GLY A 11 6.52 7.88 -11.65
C GLY A 11 6.03 6.61 -12.35
N LEU A 12 4.78 6.23 -12.11
CA LEU A 12 4.14 5.07 -12.75
C LEU A 12 4.03 5.26 -14.26
N LYS A 13 3.49 6.39 -14.72
CA LYS A 13 3.36 6.70 -16.15
C LYS A 13 4.70 6.68 -16.88
N ARG A 14 5.74 7.28 -16.28
CA ARG A 14 7.09 7.27 -16.83
C ARG A 14 7.67 5.87 -16.88
N ALA A 15 7.51 5.10 -15.80
CA ALA A 15 7.98 3.72 -15.74
C ALA A 15 7.29 2.87 -16.81
N ASP A 16 5.97 2.95 -16.95
CA ASP A 16 5.21 2.18 -17.94
C ASP A 16 5.61 2.53 -19.39
N ALA A 17 5.80 3.82 -19.69
CA ALA A 17 6.19 4.28 -21.01
C ALA A 17 7.63 3.89 -21.44
N ASP A 18 8.52 3.59 -20.49
CA ASP A 18 9.92 3.24 -20.80
C ASP A 18 10.10 1.73 -21.00
N PRO A 19 10.36 1.23 -22.22
CA PRO A 19 10.49 -0.20 -22.48
C PRO A 19 11.71 -0.84 -21.81
N SER A 20 12.68 -0.06 -21.32
CA SER A 20 13.82 -0.55 -20.56
C SER A 20 13.46 -0.91 -19.11
N VAL A 21 12.43 -0.28 -18.55
CA VAL A 21 11.89 -0.61 -17.22
C VAL A 21 11.06 -1.89 -17.30
N LYS A 22 11.39 -2.88 -16.48
CA LYS A 22 10.73 -4.20 -16.45
C LYS A 22 9.81 -4.42 -15.26
N ALA A 23 10.04 -3.72 -14.16
CA ALA A 23 9.24 -3.80 -12.95
C ALA A 23 9.36 -2.49 -12.17
N ILE A 24 8.43 -2.28 -11.25
CA ILE A 24 8.34 -1.09 -10.41
C ILE A 24 8.36 -1.53 -8.94
N ILE A 25 9.17 -0.85 -8.13
CA ILE A 25 9.20 -1.08 -6.68
C ILE A 25 8.73 0.20 -6.01
N ILE A 26 7.70 0.07 -5.18
CA ILE A 26 7.21 1.15 -4.33
C ILE A 26 7.72 0.88 -2.92
N CYS A 27 8.43 1.83 -2.35
CA CYS A 27 8.95 1.77 -0.98
C CYS A 27 8.95 3.16 -0.34
N GLY A 28 9.08 3.22 0.98
CA GLY A 28 9.29 4.48 1.71
C GLY A 28 10.71 4.61 2.22
N GLU A 29 11.15 5.85 2.42
CA GLU A 29 12.44 6.15 3.05
C GLU A 29 12.32 6.24 4.58
N ASN A 30 13.46 6.29 5.27
CA ASN A 30 13.54 6.49 6.73
C ASN A 30 12.79 5.41 7.56
N GLY A 31 12.77 4.17 7.04
CA GLY A 31 12.32 2.98 7.79
C GLY A 31 10.80 2.83 7.92
N LYS A 32 10.01 3.54 7.12
CA LYS A 32 8.54 3.40 7.08
C LYS A 32 8.07 3.44 5.63
N PHE A 33 7.14 2.58 5.27
CA PHE A 33 6.48 2.61 3.97
C PHE A 33 5.56 3.83 3.85
N SER A 34 4.49 3.88 4.65
CA SER A 34 3.58 5.02 4.71
C SER A 34 2.66 4.94 5.92
N ALA A 35 2.51 6.07 6.64
CA ALA A 35 1.59 6.20 7.76
C ALA A 35 0.16 6.54 7.33
N GLY A 36 -0.11 6.69 6.03
CA GLY A 36 -1.40 7.08 5.49
C GLY A 36 -1.51 8.57 5.14
N ALA A 37 -2.74 9.03 4.96
CA ALA A 37 -3.02 10.41 4.61
C ALA A 37 -2.65 11.38 5.76
N ASP A 38 -2.30 12.61 5.39
CA ASP A 38 -1.99 13.65 6.37
C ASP A 38 -3.26 14.09 7.11
N ILE A 39 -3.32 13.79 8.41
CA ILE A 39 -4.48 14.01 9.27
C ILE A 39 -4.79 15.51 9.41
N GLN A 40 -3.78 16.40 9.29
CA GLN A 40 -3.98 17.85 9.42
C GLN A 40 -4.89 18.42 8.31
N GLY A 41 -4.89 17.79 7.13
CA GLY A 41 -5.72 18.18 5.99
C GLY A 41 -7.21 17.85 6.14
N PHE A 42 -7.59 16.99 7.09
CA PHE A 42 -8.99 16.51 7.20
C PHE A 42 -9.96 17.53 7.83
N HIS A 43 -9.44 18.57 8.49
CA HIS A 43 -10.25 19.66 9.04
C HIS A 43 -10.52 20.79 8.03
N SER A 44 -9.92 20.73 6.83
CA SER A 44 -10.11 21.76 5.81
C SER A 44 -11.43 21.56 5.06
N PRO A 45 -12.31 22.59 4.97
CA PRO A 45 -13.52 22.54 4.15
C PRO A 45 -13.22 22.52 2.65
N LYS A 46 -11.99 22.87 2.25
CA LYS A 46 -11.44 22.62 0.93
C LYS A 46 -10.68 21.30 1.00
N ARG A 47 -11.38 20.18 0.87
CA ARG A 47 -10.72 18.94 0.46
C ARG A 47 -10.26 19.19 -0.97
N GLU A 48 -8.96 19.36 -1.15
CA GLU A 48 -8.41 19.28 -2.50
C GLU A 48 -8.53 17.82 -2.92
N ASP A 49 -9.30 17.61 -3.99
CA ASP A 49 -9.73 16.32 -4.51
C ASP A 49 -8.56 15.53 -5.12
N GLY A 50 -7.62 15.08 -4.30
CA GLY A 50 -6.67 14.04 -4.65
C GLY A 50 -7.24 12.69 -4.25
N ALA A 51 -8.05 12.09 -5.12
CA ALA A 51 -8.58 10.77 -4.84
C ALA A 51 -7.44 9.74 -4.93
N LEU A 52 -7.17 9.06 -3.82
CA LEU A 52 -6.19 7.96 -3.78
C LEU A 52 -6.62 6.80 -4.70
N GLY A 53 -7.92 6.54 -4.81
CA GLY A 53 -8.48 5.46 -5.62
C GLY A 53 -7.93 5.41 -7.06
N PRO A 54 -8.03 6.49 -7.87
CA PRO A 54 -7.43 6.54 -9.21
C PRO A 54 -5.94 6.17 -9.27
N ILE A 55 -5.14 6.55 -8.27
CA ILE A 55 -3.72 6.17 -8.21
C ILE A 55 -3.58 4.68 -7.92
N VAL A 56 -4.36 4.14 -6.99
CA VAL A 56 -4.36 2.71 -6.68
C VAL A 56 -4.79 1.88 -7.89
N SER A 57 -5.83 2.32 -8.62
CA SER A 57 -6.26 1.70 -9.86
C SER A 57 -5.22 1.80 -10.97
N LEU A 58 -4.48 2.92 -11.05
CA LEU A 58 -3.36 3.06 -11.98
C LEU A 58 -2.27 2.02 -11.69
N ILE A 59 -1.89 1.84 -10.42
CA ILE A 59 -0.93 0.81 -10.00
C ILE A 59 -1.41 -0.58 -10.43
N GLU A 60 -2.66 -0.92 -10.11
CA GLU A 60 -3.27 -2.23 -10.40
C GLU A 60 -3.39 -2.51 -11.91
N SER A 61 -3.51 -1.46 -12.72
CA SER A 61 -3.59 -1.55 -14.18
C SER A 61 -2.23 -1.53 -14.89
N SER A 62 -1.12 -1.40 -14.15
CA SER A 62 0.21 -1.34 -14.76
C SER A 62 0.50 -2.63 -15.52
N GLU A 63 1.01 -2.51 -16.74
CA GLU A 63 1.44 -3.66 -17.56
C GLU A 63 2.74 -4.28 -17.03
N LYS A 64 3.35 -3.67 -16.01
CA LYS A 64 4.61 -4.10 -15.39
C LYS A 64 4.34 -4.61 -13.98
N PRO A 65 5.06 -5.65 -13.52
CA PRO A 65 5.00 -6.06 -12.12
C PRO A 65 5.32 -4.89 -11.17
N VAL A 66 4.42 -4.61 -10.23
CA VAL A 66 4.60 -3.59 -9.19
C VAL A 66 4.70 -4.28 -7.84
N VAL A 67 5.79 -4.04 -7.11
CA VAL A 67 6.06 -4.66 -5.81
C VAL A 67 6.10 -3.60 -4.72
N ALA A 68 5.27 -3.75 -3.69
CA ALA A 68 5.38 -2.96 -2.46
C ALA A 68 6.43 -3.58 -1.54
N ALA A 69 7.49 -2.83 -1.23
CA ALA A 69 8.50 -3.20 -0.23
C ALA A 69 8.23 -2.46 1.09
N ILE A 70 7.61 -3.17 2.03
CA ILE A 70 6.99 -2.60 3.24
C ILE A 70 7.96 -2.68 4.42
N GLU A 71 8.61 -1.56 4.73
CA GLU A 71 9.31 -1.33 5.99
C GLU A 71 8.41 -0.64 7.03
N GLY A 72 8.63 -0.92 8.31
CA GLY A 72 8.02 -0.20 9.42
C GLY A 72 6.49 -0.26 9.48
N ILE A 73 5.79 0.67 8.83
CA ILE A 73 4.32 0.75 8.85
C ILE A 73 3.75 1.00 7.46
N ALA A 74 2.63 0.35 7.15
CA ALA A 74 1.74 0.66 6.04
C ALA A 74 0.31 0.79 6.59
N LEU A 75 -0.14 2.03 6.82
CA LEU A 75 -1.42 2.31 7.49
C LEU A 75 -2.35 3.15 6.60
N GLY A 76 -3.64 2.87 6.69
CA GLY A 76 -4.70 3.59 5.97
C GLY A 76 -4.41 3.66 4.48
N GLY A 77 -4.41 4.88 3.93
CA GLY A 77 -4.01 5.12 2.52
C GLY A 77 -2.65 4.54 2.12
N GLY A 78 -1.71 4.36 3.05
CA GLY A 78 -0.46 3.65 2.80
C GLY A 78 -0.67 2.16 2.53
N LEU A 79 -1.53 1.50 3.30
CA LEU A 79 -1.90 0.11 3.01
C LEU A 79 -2.73 0.01 1.73
N GLU A 80 -3.58 1.00 1.43
CA GLU A 80 -4.35 1.04 0.18
C GLU A 80 -3.45 1.12 -1.06
N VAL A 81 -2.35 1.89 -1.02
CA VAL A 81 -1.32 1.87 -2.08
C VAL A 81 -0.71 0.47 -2.23
N ALA A 82 -0.36 -0.19 -1.13
CA ALA A 82 0.21 -1.53 -1.15
C ALA A 82 -0.79 -2.58 -1.68
N LEU A 83 -2.09 -2.42 -1.40
CA LEU A 83 -3.16 -3.28 -1.91
C LEU A 83 -3.35 -3.16 -3.43
N GLY A 84 -3.02 -2.02 -4.03
CA GLY A 84 -3.02 -1.86 -5.49
C GLY A 84 -1.83 -2.50 -6.18
N CYS A 85 -0.72 -2.75 -5.47
CA CYS A 85 0.46 -3.39 -6.05
C CYS A 85 0.17 -4.85 -6.41
N HIS A 86 0.89 -5.40 -7.38
CA HIS A 86 0.76 -6.81 -7.77
C HIS A 86 1.30 -7.73 -6.68
N TYR A 87 2.43 -7.35 -6.06
CA TYR A 87 3.08 -8.08 -4.98
C TYR A 87 3.37 -7.18 -3.78
N ARG A 88 3.49 -7.78 -2.60
CA ARG A 88 3.78 -7.14 -1.31
C ARG A 88 4.78 -7.98 -0.54
N ILE A 89 5.94 -7.40 -0.23
CA ILE A 89 6.93 -7.98 0.67
C ILE A 89 7.00 -7.11 1.91
N ALA A 90 6.97 -7.72 3.09
CA ALA A 90 7.05 -6.99 4.35
C ALA A 90 8.28 -7.38 5.17
N HIS A 91 8.88 -6.40 5.85
CA HIS A 91 9.86 -6.69 6.88
C HIS A 91 9.16 -7.34 8.08
N VAL A 92 9.85 -8.24 8.81
CA VAL A 92 9.27 -8.99 9.94
C VAL A 92 8.71 -8.10 11.05
N LYS A 93 9.27 -6.89 11.22
CA LYS A 93 8.81 -5.89 12.19
C LYS A 93 7.72 -4.96 11.67
N ALA A 94 7.29 -5.12 10.41
CA ALA A 94 6.30 -4.26 9.81
C ALA A 94 4.91 -4.45 10.45
N ARG A 95 4.13 -3.36 10.46
CA ARG A 95 2.72 -3.38 10.89
C ARG A 95 1.82 -2.78 9.81
N MET A 96 0.68 -3.41 9.61
CA MET A 96 -0.30 -3.03 8.58
C MET A 96 -1.69 -2.87 9.19
N GLY A 97 -2.49 -1.95 8.65
CA GLY A 97 -3.88 -1.79 9.09
C GLY A 97 -4.61 -0.65 8.40
N LEU A 98 -5.93 -0.59 8.61
CA LEU A 98 -6.82 0.44 8.09
C LEU A 98 -7.51 1.18 9.27
N PRO A 99 -6.80 2.09 9.96
CA PRO A 99 -7.26 2.72 11.20
C PRO A 99 -8.20 3.92 11.01
N GLU A 100 -8.73 4.15 9.80
CA GLU A 100 -9.61 5.29 9.47
C GLU A 100 -10.84 5.39 10.41
N VAL A 101 -11.35 4.26 10.89
CA VAL A 101 -12.47 4.20 11.83
C VAL A 101 -12.18 4.96 13.14
N ALA A 102 -10.91 4.99 13.58
CA ALA A 102 -10.51 5.67 14.81
C ALA A 102 -10.65 7.20 14.72
N ILE A 103 -10.76 7.74 13.51
CA ILE A 103 -10.99 9.17 13.24
C ILE A 103 -12.36 9.44 12.59
N GLY A 104 -13.30 8.48 12.71
CA GLY A 104 -14.66 8.62 12.20
C GLY A 104 -14.78 8.52 10.67
N LEU A 105 -13.79 7.91 10.01
CA LEU A 105 -13.77 7.71 8.56
C LEU A 105 -13.76 6.21 8.22
N LEU A 106 -13.71 5.92 6.92
CA LEU A 106 -13.51 4.57 6.39
C LEU A 106 -12.41 4.58 5.31
N PRO A 107 -11.84 3.42 4.95
CA PRO A 107 -10.80 3.31 3.92
C PRO A 107 -11.35 3.70 2.54
N GLY A 108 -11.00 4.92 2.10
CA GLY A 108 -11.57 5.59 0.94
C GLY A 108 -10.75 5.43 -0.36
N GLY A 109 -9.52 4.95 -0.28
CA GLY A 109 -8.70 4.54 -1.43
C GLY A 109 -8.99 3.10 -1.86
N GLU A 110 -10.26 2.71 -1.82
CA GLU A 110 -10.78 1.38 -2.20
C GLU A 110 -10.31 0.21 -1.30
N GLY A 111 -9.77 0.48 -0.11
CA GLY A 111 -9.39 -0.54 0.87
C GLY A 111 -10.56 -1.43 1.30
N THR A 112 -11.77 -0.87 1.40
CA THR A 112 -13.00 -1.64 1.68
C THR A 112 -13.37 -2.63 0.58
N GLN A 113 -12.82 -2.46 -0.63
CA GLN A 113 -13.05 -3.34 -1.77
C GLN A 113 -11.93 -4.36 -1.93
N ARG A 114 -10.67 -3.91 -1.89
CA ARG A 114 -9.52 -4.80 -2.14
C ARG A 114 -9.22 -5.73 -0.97
N LEU A 115 -9.27 -5.24 0.27
CA LEU A 115 -8.93 -6.06 1.43
C LEU A 115 -9.80 -7.33 1.56
N PRO A 116 -11.16 -7.28 1.51
CA PRO A 116 -11.98 -8.49 1.60
C PRO A 116 -11.81 -9.45 0.41
N ARG A 117 -11.41 -8.96 -0.77
CA ARG A 117 -11.06 -9.81 -1.92
C ARG A 117 -9.76 -10.57 -1.70
N LEU A 118 -8.82 -9.96 -0.98
CA LEU A 118 -7.49 -10.52 -0.73
C LEU A 118 -7.47 -11.49 0.46
N ILE A 119 -8.07 -11.10 1.60
CA ILE A 119 -7.95 -11.86 2.87
C ILE A 119 -9.28 -12.44 3.37
N GLY A 120 -10.35 -12.31 2.58
CA GLY A 120 -11.70 -12.74 2.96
C GLY A 120 -12.45 -11.73 3.83
N VAL A 121 -13.78 -11.77 3.74
CA VAL A 121 -14.68 -10.84 4.43
C VAL A 121 -14.51 -10.85 5.96
N PRO A 122 -14.42 -11.98 6.67
CA PRO A 122 -14.32 -11.98 8.14
C PRO A 122 -13.07 -11.25 8.66
N ALA A 123 -11.91 -11.52 8.07
CA ALA A 123 -10.67 -10.88 8.47
C ALA A 123 -10.64 -9.40 8.09
N ALA A 124 -11.18 -9.04 6.93
CA ALA A 124 -11.29 -7.64 6.51
C ALA A 124 -12.23 -6.85 7.44
N LEU A 125 -13.37 -7.41 7.85
CA LEU A 125 -14.29 -6.76 8.79
C LEU A 125 -13.58 -6.47 10.12
N ASP A 126 -12.88 -7.44 10.69
CA ASP A 126 -12.13 -7.25 11.93
C ASP A 126 -11.09 -6.11 11.79
N ILE A 127 -10.24 -6.15 10.76
CA ILE A 127 -9.20 -5.12 10.56
C ILE A 127 -9.79 -3.73 10.32
N ILE A 128 -10.83 -3.61 9.48
CA ILE A 128 -11.42 -2.32 9.09
C ILE A 128 -12.23 -1.72 10.25
N THR A 129 -13.06 -2.52 10.93
CA THR A 129 -13.99 -2.01 11.94
C THR A 129 -13.32 -1.76 13.29
N THR A 130 -12.26 -2.50 13.62
CA THR A 130 -11.46 -2.24 14.83
C THR A 130 -10.34 -1.23 14.60
N GLY A 131 -9.89 -1.07 13.34
CA GLY A 131 -8.72 -0.28 12.99
C GLY A 131 -7.40 -0.86 13.52
N ARG A 132 -7.37 -2.11 13.98
CA ARG A 132 -6.18 -2.69 14.63
C ARG A 132 -5.03 -2.86 13.64
N HIS A 133 -3.80 -2.72 14.15
CA HIS A 133 -2.59 -2.94 13.38
C HIS A 133 -2.11 -4.39 13.53
N ILE A 134 -2.06 -5.14 12.43
CA ILE A 134 -1.61 -6.53 12.38
C ILE A 134 -0.09 -6.60 12.15
N PRO A 135 0.64 -7.55 12.77
CA PRO A 135 2.05 -7.78 12.50
C PRO A 135 2.25 -8.50 11.14
N ALA A 136 3.44 -8.40 10.57
CA ALA A 136 3.80 -9.05 9.30
C ALA A 136 3.54 -10.56 9.27
N THR A 137 3.76 -11.25 10.39
CA THR A 137 3.50 -12.70 10.49
C THR A 137 2.02 -13.05 10.37
N GLU A 138 1.13 -12.19 10.85
CA GLU A 138 -0.32 -12.36 10.68
C GLU A 138 -0.73 -11.98 9.26
N ALA A 139 -0.19 -10.87 8.72
CA ALA A 139 -0.41 -10.45 7.35
C ALA A 139 -0.07 -11.57 6.34
N LEU A 140 1.05 -12.27 6.54
CA LEU A 140 1.45 -13.41 5.70
C LEU A 140 0.45 -14.56 5.79
N LYS A 141 0.01 -14.92 7.00
CA LYS A 141 -0.97 -16.00 7.20
C LYS A 141 -2.33 -15.70 6.56
N LEU A 142 -2.72 -14.43 6.54
CA LEU A 142 -3.97 -13.98 5.93
C LEU A 142 -3.88 -13.83 4.40
N GLY A 143 -2.68 -13.91 3.81
CA GLY A 143 -2.46 -13.63 2.39
C GLY A 143 -2.44 -12.14 2.04
N LEU A 144 -2.29 -11.25 3.04
CA LEU A 144 -2.14 -9.82 2.80
C LEU A 144 -0.78 -9.49 2.17
N VAL A 145 0.28 -10.21 2.56
CA VAL A 145 1.63 -10.08 2.00
C VAL A 145 2.10 -11.42 1.46
N ASP A 146 2.93 -11.39 0.42
CA ASP A 146 3.40 -12.57 -0.30
C ASP A 146 4.67 -13.17 0.33
N GLU A 147 5.51 -12.32 0.93
CA GLU A 147 6.73 -12.73 1.62
C GLU A 147 7.00 -11.84 2.83
N VAL A 148 7.57 -12.44 3.89
CA VAL A 148 8.10 -11.71 5.05
C VAL A 148 9.59 -11.99 5.18
N VAL A 149 10.38 -10.92 5.30
CA VAL A 149 11.85 -10.98 5.34
C VAL A 149 12.42 -10.26 6.56
N GLU A 150 13.62 -10.64 6.98
CA GLU A 150 14.38 -9.92 8.03
C GLU A 150 15.40 -8.95 7.45
N GLN A 151 15.79 -9.15 6.19
CA GLN A 151 16.68 -8.27 5.44
C GLN A 151 15.92 -7.10 4.80
N ASN A 152 16.66 -6.25 4.07
CA ASN A 152 16.12 -5.13 3.32
C ASN A 152 14.99 -5.57 2.36
N THR A 153 13.79 -5.02 2.54
CA THR A 153 12.61 -5.37 1.71
C THR A 153 12.73 -4.92 0.26
N ALA A 154 13.43 -3.82 -0.04
CA ALA A 154 13.64 -3.36 -1.41
C ALA A 154 14.53 -4.35 -2.18
N GLU A 155 15.59 -4.87 -1.57
CA GLU A 155 16.40 -5.93 -2.18
C GLU A 155 15.60 -7.21 -2.40
N ALA A 156 14.71 -7.57 -1.46
CA ALA A 156 13.80 -8.69 -1.63
C ALA A 156 12.82 -8.46 -2.79
N ALA A 157 12.29 -7.24 -2.92
CA ALA A 157 11.40 -6.86 -4.02
C ALA A 157 12.11 -6.92 -5.37
N ILE A 158 13.36 -6.49 -5.47
CA ILE A 158 14.19 -6.64 -6.67
C ILE A 158 14.34 -8.13 -7.03
N ARG A 159 14.64 -8.99 -6.04
CA ARG A 159 14.77 -10.43 -6.28
C ARG A 159 13.46 -11.06 -6.76
N LEU A 160 12.32 -10.64 -6.20
CA LEU A 160 11.00 -11.11 -6.65
C LEU A 160 10.71 -10.64 -8.06
N ALA A 161 10.93 -9.36 -8.35
CA ALA A 161 10.72 -8.75 -9.66
C ALA A 161 11.52 -9.44 -10.79
N ASN A 162 12.70 -9.98 -10.49
CA ASN A 162 13.50 -10.74 -11.46
C ASN A 162 13.01 -12.17 -11.74
N LYS A 163 12.07 -12.68 -10.94
CA LYS A 163 11.51 -14.04 -11.09
C LYS A 163 10.18 -14.07 -11.83
N VAL A 164 9.48 -12.93 -11.88
CA VAL A 164 8.13 -12.80 -12.43
C VAL A 164 8.13 -12.17 -13.81
#